data_AF-A0A402CJ30-F1
#
_entry.id   AF-A0A402CJ30-F1
#
_cell.length_a   1.000
_cell.length_b   1.000
_cell.length_c   1.000
_cell.angle_alpha   90.00
_cell.angle_beta   90.00
_cell.angle_gamma   90.00
#
_symmetry.space_group_name_H-M   'P 1'
#
loop_
_entity.id
_entity.type
_entity.pdbx_description
1 polymer ?
#
loop_
_entity_poly.entity_id
_entity_poly.type
_entity_poly.pdbx_seq_one_letter_code
_entity_poly.pdbx_strand_id
1 'polypeptide(L)'
;MITIGPPPRPDGREYRILSPQLIGYAGYRQPDGRVVDDPAHLEITETKTRMGWHGAGTAFDIPPAADLHPDEPRHRFDVPADLVLEVDITHPDYDWFGDLGLKWHAVPAVSNMDLDIGGVIYPCAPFSGWYVSTEVGARNFSDENRYDMLPDIAARL
;
A
#
# COMPACT_ATOMS: atom_id res chain seq x y z
N MET A 1 10.03 -8.33 -11.05
CA MET A 1 10.26 -7.33 -12.12
C MET A 1 10.78 -6.05 -11.48
N ILE A 2 11.57 -5.23 -12.18
CA ILE A 2 11.98 -3.89 -11.70
C ILE A 2 11.88 -2.89 -12.85
N THR A 3 11.39 -1.69 -12.55
CA THR A 3 11.42 -0.54 -13.45
C THR A 3 12.39 0.46 -12.87
N ILE A 4 13.39 0.91 -13.64
CA ILE A 4 14.44 1.82 -13.16
C ILE A 4 14.28 3.17 -13.85
N GLY A 5 13.95 4.20 -13.07
CA GLY A 5 13.93 5.60 -13.50
C GLY A 5 15.34 6.19 -13.65
N PRO A 6 15.46 7.45 -14.07
CA PRO A 6 16.77 8.09 -14.21
C PRO A 6 17.39 8.43 -12.84
N PRO A 7 18.73 8.60 -12.76
CA PRO A 7 19.37 9.18 -11.58
C PRO A 7 18.96 10.65 -11.39
N PRO A 8 19.25 11.27 -10.23
CA PRO A 8 18.99 12.69 -10.00
C PRO A 8 19.62 13.57 -11.09
N ARG A 9 18.93 14.65 -11.44
CA ARG A 9 19.45 15.68 -12.35
C ARG A 9 20.66 16.40 -11.72
N PRO A 10 21.51 17.08 -12.52
CA PRO A 10 22.65 17.84 -11.98
C PRO A 10 22.29 18.92 -10.95
N ASP A 11 21.04 19.38 -10.94
CA ASP A 11 20.50 20.35 -9.96
C ASP A 11 19.92 19.69 -8.70
N GLY A 12 20.06 18.37 -8.56
CA GLY A 12 19.59 17.59 -7.42
C GLY A 12 18.13 17.17 -7.47
N ARG A 13 17.35 17.57 -8.49
CA ARG A 13 15.95 17.15 -8.63
C ARG A 13 15.85 15.70 -9.11
N GLU A 14 14.93 14.95 -8.55
CA GLU A 14 14.79 13.51 -8.77
C GLU A 14 13.34 13.10 -9.08
N TYR A 15 13.20 11.90 -9.63
CA TYR A 15 11.93 11.18 -9.67
C TYR A 15 11.86 10.33 -8.41
N ARG A 16 10.75 10.37 -7.68
CA ARG A 16 10.54 9.53 -6.49
C ARG A 16 9.08 9.19 -6.29
N ILE A 17 8.80 7.95 -5.94
CA ILE A 17 7.47 7.49 -5.50
C ILE A 17 7.44 7.55 -3.98
N LEU A 18 6.52 8.32 -3.41
CA LEU A 18 6.38 8.49 -1.97
C LEU A 18 5.60 7.35 -1.31
N SER A 19 4.75 6.68 -2.09
CA SER A 19 4.01 5.51 -1.59
C SER A 19 4.99 4.36 -1.36
N PRO A 20 4.97 3.70 -0.18
CA PRO A 20 5.87 2.58 0.10
C PRO A 20 5.69 1.42 -0.88
N GLN A 21 4.46 1.18 -1.30
CA GLN A 21 4.11 0.26 -2.37
C GLN A 21 3.27 0.97 -3.44
N LEU A 22 3.32 0.48 -4.67
CA LEU A 22 2.49 1.00 -5.77
C LEU A 22 1.00 0.75 -5.53
N ILE A 23 0.69 -0.39 -4.92
CA ILE A 23 -0.64 -0.79 -4.51
C ILE A 23 -0.57 -1.03 -3.00
N GLY A 24 -1.43 -0.37 -2.25
CA GLY A 24 -1.56 -0.55 -0.81
C GLY A 24 -2.83 0.14 -0.36
N TYR A 25 -3.47 -0.41 0.66
CA TYR A 25 -4.74 0.11 1.15
C TYR A 25 -4.56 1.39 1.96
N ALA A 26 -5.59 2.22 2.06
CA ALA A 26 -5.56 3.46 2.81
C ALA A 26 -5.54 3.19 4.33
N GLY A 27 -5.45 4.25 5.11
CA GLY A 27 -5.64 4.21 6.56
C GLY A 27 -6.36 5.46 7.03
N TYR A 28 -7.48 5.30 7.72
CA TYR A 28 -8.33 6.41 8.15
C TYR A 28 -8.48 6.45 9.66
N ARG A 29 -8.01 7.53 10.30
CA ARG A 29 -8.29 7.78 11.71
C ARG A 29 -9.73 8.26 11.89
N GLN A 30 -10.47 7.56 12.73
CA GLN A 30 -11.84 7.89 13.10
C GLN A 30 -11.88 8.85 14.30
N PRO A 31 -13.01 9.58 14.50
CA PRO A 31 -13.16 10.51 15.64
C PRO A 31 -13.02 9.86 17.01
N ASP A 32 -13.35 8.57 17.12
CA ASP A 32 -13.23 7.77 18.36
C ASP A 32 -11.81 7.23 18.60
N GLY A 33 -10.86 7.53 17.70
CA GLY A 33 -9.47 7.08 17.77
C GLY A 33 -9.21 5.74 17.08
N ARG A 34 -10.24 5.02 16.64
CA ARG A 34 -10.09 3.80 15.84
C ARG A 34 -9.48 4.12 14.49
N VAL A 35 -8.85 3.11 13.87
CA VAL A 35 -8.40 3.19 12.48
C VAL A 35 -9.27 2.27 11.64
N VAL A 36 -9.74 2.78 10.50
CA VAL A 36 -10.34 1.96 9.45
C VAL A 36 -9.27 1.70 8.39
N ASP A 37 -9.28 0.48 7.86
CA ASP A 37 -8.32 -0.03 6.88
C ASP A 37 -6.94 -0.27 7.49
N ASP A 38 -5.84 0.22 6.89
CA ASP A 38 -4.47 -0.12 7.32
C ASP A 38 -3.80 0.99 8.15
N PRO A 39 -3.54 0.79 9.46
CA PRO A 39 -2.82 1.76 10.29
C PRO A 39 -1.41 2.10 9.81
N ALA A 40 -0.73 1.19 9.10
CA ALA A 40 0.60 1.47 8.56
C ALA A 40 0.57 2.58 7.50
N HIS A 41 -0.59 2.86 6.91
CA HIS A 41 -0.74 3.83 5.83
C HIS A 41 -1.43 5.13 6.25
N LEU A 42 -1.64 5.39 7.54
CA LEU A 42 -2.25 6.62 8.04
C LEU A 42 -1.56 7.89 7.51
N GLU A 43 -0.25 8.01 7.70
CA GLU A 43 0.48 9.23 7.37
C GLU A 43 0.49 9.51 5.85
N ILE A 44 0.67 8.46 5.04
CA ILE A 44 0.65 8.60 3.59
C ILE A 44 -0.76 8.90 3.09
N THR A 45 -1.79 8.31 3.71
CA THR A 45 -3.19 8.58 3.39
C THR A 45 -3.53 10.03 3.71
N GLU A 46 -3.16 10.56 4.87
CA GLU A 46 -3.34 11.96 5.23
C GLU A 46 -2.60 12.90 4.28
N THR A 47 -1.40 12.53 3.83
CA THR A 47 -0.65 13.28 2.83
C THR A 47 -1.39 13.36 1.50
N LYS A 48 -1.93 12.22 1.05
CA LYS A 48 -2.78 12.15 -0.16
C LYS A 48 -4.07 12.95 0.04
N THR A 49 -4.67 12.95 1.22
CA THR A 49 -5.84 13.78 1.54
C THR A 49 -5.53 15.27 1.44
N ARG A 50 -4.41 15.73 2.02
CA ARG A 50 -3.98 17.14 1.91
C ARG A 50 -3.68 17.59 0.48
N MET A 51 -3.31 16.64 -0.38
CA MET A 51 -3.12 16.93 -1.81
C MET A 51 -4.46 16.96 -2.58
N GLY A 52 -5.59 16.61 -1.94
CA GLY A 52 -6.96 16.65 -2.50
C GLY A 52 -7.57 15.29 -2.85
N TRP A 53 -7.03 14.17 -2.38
CA TRP A 53 -7.59 12.83 -2.68
C TRP A 53 -8.53 12.44 -1.54
N HIS A 54 -9.69 11.87 -1.85
CA HIS A 54 -10.64 11.46 -0.84
C HIS A 54 -11.13 10.06 -1.22
N GLY A 55 -10.80 9.07 -0.40
CA GLY A 55 -11.36 7.72 -0.55
C GLY A 55 -12.80 7.63 -0.04
N ALA A 56 -13.37 6.44 -0.11
CA ALA A 56 -14.70 6.17 0.43
C ALA A 56 -14.71 6.12 1.97
N GLY A 57 -13.53 5.99 2.60
CA GLY A 57 -13.42 5.83 4.05
C GLY A 57 -13.80 4.43 4.49
N THR A 58 -13.74 3.46 3.57
CA THR A 58 -14.06 2.06 3.80
C THR A 58 -12.80 1.21 3.95
N ALA A 59 -12.97 -0.05 4.36
CA ALA A 59 -11.88 -1.00 4.33
C ALA A 59 -11.49 -1.30 2.88
N PHE A 60 -10.18 -1.47 2.66
CA PHE A 60 -9.56 -1.79 1.38
C PHE A 60 -9.74 -0.73 0.29
N ASP A 61 -9.65 0.56 0.66
CA ASP A 61 -9.63 1.67 -0.28
C ASP A 61 -8.22 1.80 -0.89
N ILE A 62 -8.11 1.89 -2.22
CA ILE A 62 -6.81 2.02 -2.90
C ILE A 62 -6.59 3.49 -3.30
N PRO A 63 -5.68 4.24 -2.62
CA PRO A 63 -5.30 5.57 -3.02
C PRO A 63 -4.37 5.58 -4.24
N PRO A 64 -4.30 6.70 -5.00
CA PRO A 64 -3.34 6.89 -6.09
C PRO A 64 -1.91 6.75 -5.62
N ALA A 65 -0.99 6.40 -6.51
CA ALA A 65 0.43 6.62 -6.28
C ALA A 65 0.70 8.13 -6.14
N ALA A 66 1.52 8.48 -5.15
CA ALA A 66 1.93 9.87 -4.91
C ALA A 66 3.40 10.01 -5.30
N ASP A 67 3.67 10.86 -6.30
CA ASP A 67 4.99 10.95 -6.93
C ASP A 67 5.54 12.37 -6.90
N LEU A 68 6.85 12.45 -6.74
CA LEU A 68 7.66 13.65 -6.98
C LEU A 68 8.21 13.57 -8.40
N HIS A 69 7.85 14.53 -9.24
CA HIS A 69 8.46 14.74 -10.54
C HIS A 69 9.40 15.95 -10.47
N PRO A 70 10.57 15.92 -11.14
CA PRO A 70 11.52 17.04 -11.10
C PRO A 70 10.92 18.40 -11.50
N ASP A 71 9.94 18.39 -12.40
CA ASP A 71 9.30 19.60 -12.91
C ASP A 71 7.92 19.86 -12.27
N GLU A 72 7.36 18.87 -11.58
CA GLU A 72 6.03 18.96 -10.96
C GLU A 72 6.04 18.21 -9.62
N PRO A 73 6.29 18.90 -8.50
CA PRO A 73 6.59 18.25 -7.23
C PRO A 73 5.40 17.54 -6.57
N ARG A 74 4.22 17.50 -7.20
CA ARG A 74 3.01 16.86 -6.67
C ARG A 74 2.16 16.32 -7.80
N HIS A 75 2.58 15.20 -8.38
CA HIS A 75 1.78 14.49 -9.37
C HIS A 75 1.05 13.31 -8.72
N ARG A 76 -0.18 13.07 -9.16
CA ARG A 76 -1.02 11.96 -8.70
C ARG A 76 -1.30 11.07 -9.89
N PHE A 77 -1.05 9.79 -9.72
CA PHE A 77 -1.44 8.80 -10.70
C PHE A 77 -2.42 7.84 -10.04
N ASP A 78 -3.68 7.93 -10.46
CA ASP A 78 -4.66 6.93 -10.11
C ASP A 78 -4.23 5.60 -10.74
N VAL A 79 -4.14 4.55 -9.92
CA VAL A 79 -3.90 3.20 -10.43
C VAL A 79 -5.22 2.74 -11.06
N PRO A 80 -5.25 2.44 -12.37
CA PRO A 80 -6.47 1.95 -12.99
C PRO A 80 -6.98 0.70 -12.26
N ALA A 81 -8.25 0.72 -11.85
CA ALA A 81 -8.81 -0.33 -11.01
C ALA A 81 -8.78 -1.71 -11.69
N ASP A 82 -8.88 -1.74 -13.02
CA ASP A 82 -8.79 -2.95 -13.84
C ASP A 82 -7.37 -3.57 -13.87
N LEU A 83 -6.35 -2.81 -13.45
CA LEU A 83 -4.98 -3.31 -13.31
C LEU A 83 -4.68 -3.82 -11.89
N VAL A 84 -5.58 -3.61 -10.92
CA VAL A 84 -5.41 -4.12 -9.55
C VAL A 84 -6.17 -5.43 -9.40
N LEU A 85 -5.42 -6.53 -9.37
CA LEU A 85 -5.96 -7.83 -8.99
C LEU A 85 -5.99 -7.94 -7.47
N GLU A 86 -7.18 -8.17 -6.90
CA GLU A 86 -7.40 -8.50 -5.50
C GLU A 86 -7.89 -9.95 -5.36
N VAL A 87 -7.58 -10.58 -4.23
CA VAL A 87 -8.01 -11.94 -3.89
C VAL A 87 -8.83 -11.87 -2.60
N ASP A 88 -10.08 -12.31 -2.67
CA ASP A 88 -10.93 -12.49 -1.50
C ASP A 88 -10.42 -13.66 -0.65
N ILE A 89 -10.35 -13.47 0.66
CA ILE A 89 -9.83 -14.46 1.60
C ILE A 89 -11.00 -15.23 2.19
N THR A 90 -11.00 -16.54 1.94
CA THR A 90 -11.98 -17.50 2.47
C THR A 90 -11.24 -18.65 3.15
N HIS A 91 -11.96 -19.44 3.95
CA HIS A 91 -11.40 -20.61 4.61
C HIS A 91 -12.06 -21.89 4.11
N PRO A 92 -11.31 -22.97 3.81
CA PRO A 92 -11.88 -24.19 3.26
C PRO A 92 -12.84 -24.92 4.20
N ASP A 93 -12.62 -24.81 5.52
CA ASP A 93 -13.41 -25.50 6.55
C ASP A 93 -14.31 -24.57 7.37
N TYR A 94 -14.23 -23.25 7.16
CA TYR A 94 -14.94 -22.25 7.96
C TYR A 94 -15.66 -21.26 7.04
N ASP A 95 -16.88 -21.58 6.63
CA ASP A 95 -17.68 -20.75 5.71
C ASP A 95 -17.86 -19.30 6.22
N TRP A 96 -17.97 -19.13 7.55
CA TRP A 96 -18.11 -17.82 8.20
C TRP A 96 -16.92 -16.89 7.97
N PHE A 97 -15.75 -17.42 7.58
CA PHE A 97 -14.55 -16.62 7.35
C PHE A 97 -14.75 -15.62 6.20
N GLY A 98 -15.51 -16.01 5.16
CA GLY A 98 -15.84 -15.12 4.06
C GLY A 98 -16.65 -13.89 4.49
N ASP A 99 -17.43 -14.01 5.58
CA ASP A 99 -18.23 -12.90 6.12
C ASP A 99 -17.36 -11.79 6.76
N LEU A 100 -16.06 -12.03 6.97
CA LEU A 100 -15.12 -11.00 7.40
C LEU A 100 -14.81 -9.99 6.29
N GLY A 101 -15.07 -10.34 5.03
CA GLY A 101 -14.82 -9.46 3.88
C GLY A 101 -13.34 -9.12 3.67
N LEU A 102 -12.42 -9.96 4.15
CA LEU A 102 -10.99 -9.76 3.98
C LEU A 102 -10.58 -10.00 2.53
N LYS A 103 -9.72 -9.13 2.01
CA LYS A 103 -9.10 -9.30 0.70
C LYS A 103 -7.69 -8.73 0.69
N TRP A 104 -6.89 -9.13 -0.30
CA TRP A 104 -5.54 -8.58 -0.46
C TRP A 104 -5.17 -8.44 -1.93
N HIS A 105 -4.42 -7.40 -2.28
CA HIS A 105 -3.90 -7.22 -3.64
C HIS A 105 -2.85 -8.30 -3.97
N ALA A 106 -2.86 -8.80 -5.22
CA ALA A 106 -2.05 -9.95 -5.61
C ALA A 106 -0.56 -9.65 -5.75
N VAL A 107 -0.21 -8.41 -6.05
CA VAL A 107 1.17 -8.01 -6.39
C VAL A 107 1.76 -7.14 -5.28
N PRO A 108 2.79 -7.63 -4.54
CA PRO A 108 3.62 -6.77 -3.72
C PRO A 108 4.59 -6.01 -4.62
N ALA A 109 4.48 -4.67 -4.64
CA ALA A 109 5.32 -3.82 -5.47
C ALA A 109 5.90 -2.67 -4.62
N VAL A 110 7.10 -2.87 -4.07
CA VAL A 110 7.82 -1.85 -3.29
C VAL A 110 8.27 -0.72 -4.22
N SER A 111 8.10 0.53 -3.78
CA SER A 111 8.33 1.70 -4.64
C SER A 111 9.10 2.86 -4.01
N ASN A 112 9.33 2.86 -2.70
CA ASN A 112 9.99 3.97 -2.00
C ASN A 112 11.47 3.71 -1.65
N MET A 113 12.12 2.77 -2.32
CA MET A 113 13.52 2.41 -2.08
C MET A 113 14.42 2.93 -3.21
N ASP A 114 15.61 3.38 -2.83
CA ASP A 114 16.67 3.72 -3.77
C ASP A 114 17.41 2.45 -4.22
N LEU A 115 17.80 2.41 -5.50
CA LEU A 115 18.70 1.39 -6.06
C LEU A 115 20.10 1.99 -6.24
N ASP A 116 21.13 1.37 -5.67
CA ASP A 116 22.54 1.74 -5.87
C ASP A 116 23.25 0.72 -6.78
N ILE A 117 23.80 1.20 -7.89
CA ILE A 117 24.62 0.41 -8.80
C ILE A 117 25.94 1.15 -9.03
N GLY A 118 27.01 0.65 -8.44
CA GLY A 118 28.36 1.19 -8.66
C GLY A 118 28.53 2.64 -8.20
N GLY A 119 27.80 3.07 -7.17
CA GLY A 119 27.83 4.43 -6.65
C GLY A 119 26.89 5.41 -7.37
N VAL A 120 26.09 4.93 -8.33
CA VAL A 120 25.01 5.71 -8.96
C VAL A 120 23.70 5.34 -8.28
N ILE A 121 23.01 6.35 -7.74
CA ILE A 121 21.72 6.19 -7.05
C ILE A 121 20.57 6.42 -8.05
N TYR A 122 19.60 5.51 -8.03
CA TYR A 122 18.35 5.56 -8.78
C TYR A 122 17.17 5.65 -7.78
N PRO A 123 16.64 6.86 -7.49
CA PRO A 123 15.63 7.06 -6.43
C PRO A 123 14.21 6.59 -6.78
N CYS A 124 13.96 6.29 -8.05
CA CYS A 124 12.71 5.70 -8.51
C CYS A 124 13.03 4.36 -9.16
N ALA A 125 12.94 3.30 -8.37
CA ALA A 125 13.26 1.95 -8.82
C ALA A 125 12.22 0.92 -8.32
N PRO A 126 10.91 1.10 -8.58
CA PRO A 126 9.91 0.18 -8.06
C PRO A 126 10.11 -1.25 -8.57
N PHE A 127 9.97 -2.21 -7.67
CA PHE A 127 10.16 -3.63 -7.95
C PHE A 127 9.08 -4.48 -7.32
N SER A 128 8.79 -5.60 -7.97
CA SER A 128 7.73 -6.52 -7.57
C SER A 128 8.14 -7.98 -7.67
N GLY A 129 7.47 -8.80 -6.87
CA GLY A 129 7.56 -10.26 -6.86
C GLY A 129 6.19 -10.88 -6.62
N TRP A 130 6.14 -11.88 -5.75
CA TRP A 130 4.91 -12.50 -5.25
C TRP A 130 5.00 -12.65 -3.74
N TYR A 131 3.85 -12.62 -3.08
CA TYR A 131 3.78 -12.78 -1.63
C TYR A 131 4.19 -14.18 -1.19
N VAL A 132 4.87 -14.24 -0.04
CA VAL A 132 4.84 -15.39 0.87
C VAL A 132 3.62 -15.22 1.77
N SER A 133 2.85 -16.29 1.98
CA SER A 133 1.55 -16.23 2.67
C SER A 133 1.61 -15.57 4.06
N THR A 134 2.71 -15.73 4.79
CA THR A 134 2.91 -15.13 6.11
C THR A 134 2.99 -13.61 6.08
N GLU A 135 3.39 -13.00 4.96
CA GLU A 135 3.37 -11.54 4.82
C GLU A 135 1.93 -11.00 4.92
N VAL A 136 0.97 -11.71 4.34
CA VAL A 136 -0.44 -11.32 4.39
C VAL A 136 -1.09 -11.81 5.69
N GLY A 137 -1.09 -13.12 5.93
CA GLY A 137 -1.81 -13.71 7.06
C GLY A 137 -1.20 -13.37 8.42
N ALA A 138 0.11 -13.55 8.59
CA ALA A 138 0.76 -13.42 9.89
C ALA A 138 1.24 -12.00 10.21
N ARG A 139 1.42 -11.13 9.20
CA ARG A 139 1.80 -9.73 9.41
C ARG A 139 0.64 -8.79 9.15
N ASN A 140 0.21 -8.65 7.90
CA ASN A 140 -0.80 -7.65 7.54
C ASN A 140 -2.13 -7.86 8.29
N PHE A 141 -2.64 -9.09 8.35
CA PHE A 141 -3.90 -9.36 9.05
C PHE A 141 -3.77 -9.58 10.56
N SER A 142 -2.59 -9.96 11.07
CA SER A 142 -2.48 -10.39 12.47
C SER A 142 -1.77 -9.42 13.40
N ASP A 143 -0.88 -8.55 12.90
CA ASP A 143 -0.16 -7.63 13.78
C ASP A 143 -1.14 -6.62 14.42
N GLU A 144 -0.98 -6.36 15.72
CA GLU A 144 -1.81 -5.40 16.50
C GLU A 144 -1.77 -3.97 15.95
N ASN A 145 -0.70 -3.61 15.26
CA ASN A 145 -0.53 -2.31 14.61
C ASN A 145 -0.91 -2.32 13.12
N ARG A 146 -1.61 -3.36 12.67
CA ARG A 146 -2.15 -3.52 11.31
C ARG A 146 -3.65 -3.78 11.39
N TYR A 147 -4.18 -4.82 10.74
CA TYR A 147 -5.62 -5.10 10.78
C TYR A 147 -6.07 -5.81 12.06
N ASP A 148 -5.14 -6.37 12.85
CA ASP A 148 -5.42 -7.00 14.17
C ASP A 148 -6.63 -7.95 14.19
N MET A 149 -6.71 -8.87 13.21
CA MET A 149 -7.85 -9.77 13.05
C MET A 149 -7.85 -10.96 14.02
N LEU A 150 -6.78 -11.16 14.79
CA LEU A 150 -6.65 -12.34 15.66
C LEU A 150 -7.76 -12.45 16.71
N PRO A 151 -8.16 -11.37 17.44
CA PRO A 151 -9.25 -11.44 18.41
C PRO A 151 -10.60 -11.80 17.77
N ASP A 152 -10.91 -11.21 16.62
CA ASP A 152 -12.18 -11.42 15.91
C ASP A 152 -12.29 -12.84 15.34
N ILE A 153 -11.19 -13.38 14.81
CA ILE A 153 -11.11 -14.76 14.33
C ILE A 153 -11.22 -15.73 15.50
N ALA A 154 -10.49 -15.49 16.60
CA ALA A 154 -10.51 -16.37 17.77
C ALA A 154 -11.89 -16.46 18.44
N ALA A 155 -12.69 -15.39 18.39
CA ALA A 155 -14.05 -15.39 18.94
C ALA A 155 -15.06 -16.25 18.15
N ARG A 156 -14.69 -16.69 16.94
CA ARG A 156 -15.53 -17.49 16.03
C ARG A 156 -15.05 -18.94 15.84
N LEU A 157 -13.90 -19.29 16.44
CA LEU A 157 -13.37 -20.65 16.50
C LEU A 157 -13.97 -21.43 17.69
#